data_AF-A0A480BWA9-F1
#
_entry.id   AF-A0A480BWA9-F1
#
_cell.length_a   1.000
_cell.length_b   1.000
_cell.length_c   1.000
_cell.angle_alpha   90.00
_cell.angle_beta   90.00
_cell.angle_gamma   90.00
#
_symmetry.space_group_name_H-M   'P 1'
#
loop_
_entity.id
_entity.type
_entity.pdbx_description
1 polymer ?
#
loop_
_entity_poly.entity_id
_entity_poly.type
_entity_poly.pdbx_seq_one_letter_code
_entity_poly.pdbx_strand_id
1 'polypeptide(L)'
;TLLSALEEQLSPPQTLVLRGDPQTLAHWQAAAHAAAKPGRLTFAIPAEADNLPGVLAHCAPRGPAVAYLCQGGSCGAPITDLDALTAA
;
A
#
# COMPACT_ATOMS: atom_id res chain seq x y z
N THR A 1 7.75 24.53 -4.87
CA THR A 1 8.37 25.66 -4.15
C THR A 1 8.96 25.14 -2.85
N LEU A 2 9.77 25.93 -2.11
CA LEU A 2 10.28 25.49 -0.80
C LEU A 2 9.16 25.17 0.21
N LEU A 3 7.99 25.80 0.04
CA LEU A 3 6.80 25.52 0.86
C LEU A 3 6.24 24.11 0.61
N SER A 4 6.08 23.70 -0.65
CA SER A 4 5.61 22.33 -0.99
C SER A 4 6.58 21.24 -0.53
N ALA A 5 7.90 21.51 -0.62
CA ALA A 5 8.92 20.57 -0.15
C ALA A 5 8.87 20.35 1.37
N LEU A 6 8.51 21.39 2.14
CA LEU A 6 8.33 21.29 3.58
C LEU A 6 7.03 20.54 3.94
N GLU A 7 5.95 20.74 3.18
CA GLU A 7 4.69 20.01 3.36
C GLU A 7 4.86 18.50 3.11
N GLU A 8 5.60 18.09 2.07
CA GLU A 8 5.98 16.69 1.83
C GLU A 8 6.84 16.10 2.95
N GLN A 9 7.68 16.93 3.59
CA GLN A 9 8.48 16.53 4.75
C GLN A 9 7.63 16.34 6.01
N LEU A 10 6.63 17.21 6.21
CA LEU A 10 5.74 17.19 7.37
C LEU A 10 4.63 16.14 7.26
N SER A 11 4.27 15.74 6.04
CA SER A 11 3.26 14.71 5.74
C SER A 11 3.80 13.78 4.65
N PRO A 12 4.75 12.90 4.98
CA PRO A 12 5.33 12.01 3.99
C PRO A 12 4.23 11.16 3.36
N PRO A 13 4.21 11.04 2.02
CA PRO A 13 3.16 10.35 1.30
C PRO A 13 3.05 8.91 1.81
N GLN A 14 1.83 8.48 2.07
CA GLN A 14 1.56 7.10 2.42
C GLN A 14 1.59 6.24 1.17
N THR A 15 2.24 5.09 1.27
CA THR A 15 2.28 4.10 0.21
C THR A 15 1.53 2.87 0.66
N LEU A 16 0.43 2.55 -0.02
CA LEU A 16 -0.33 1.33 0.15
C LEU A 16 0.17 0.27 -0.83
N VAL A 17 0.73 -0.80 -0.29
CA VAL A 17 1.23 -1.94 -1.08
C VAL A 17 0.26 -3.08 -0.94
N LEU A 18 -0.31 -3.54 -2.06
CA LEU A 18 -1.18 -4.70 -2.14
C LEU A 18 -0.40 -5.88 -2.72
N ARG A 19 -0.46 -7.04 -2.06
CA ARG A 19 0.19 -8.30 -2.47
C ARG A 19 -0.85 -9.42 -2.50
N GLY A 20 -0.83 -10.26 -3.52
CA GLY A 20 -1.86 -11.30 -3.66
C GLY A 20 -2.03 -11.78 -5.09
N ASP A 21 -3.10 -12.53 -5.31
CA ASP A 21 -3.48 -12.96 -6.64
C ASP A 21 -4.00 -11.77 -7.47
N PRO A 22 -3.70 -11.71 -8.79
CA PRO A 22 -4.07 -10.56 -9.61
C PRO A 22 -5.57 -10.23 -9.64
N GLN A 23 -6.44 -11.24 -9.53
CA GLN A 23 -7.89 -11.06 -9.64
C GLN A 23 -8.46 -10.42 -8.37
N THR A 24 -8.08 -10.91 -7.20
CA THR A 24 -8.46 -10.35 -5.90
C THR A 24 -7.79 -8.99 -5.69
N LEU A 25 -6.53 -8.82 -6.14
CA LEU A 25 -5.84 -7.54 -6.09
C LEU A 25 -6.57 -6.43 -6.85
N ALA A 26 -7.15 -6.73 -8.02
CA ALA A 26 -7.92 -5.74 -8.76
C ALA A 26 -9.14 -5.24 -7.97
N HIS A 27 -9.82 -6.15 -7.25
CA HIS A 27 -10.93 -5.79 -6.36
C HIS A 27 -10.47 -4.93 -5.18
N TRP A 28 -9.37 -5.30 -4.53
CA TRP A 28 -8.78 -4.55 -3.41
C TRP A 28 -8.30 -3.16 -3.84
N GLN A 29 -7.67 -3.07 -5.01
CA GLN A 29 -7.23 -1.82 -5.59
C GLN A 29 -8.42 -0.91 -5.88
N ALA A 30 -9.51 -1.42 -6.45
CA ALA A 30 -10.73 -0.65 -6.68
C ALA A 30 -11.34 -0.12 -5.36
N ALA A 31 -11.40 -0.95 -4.32
CA ALA A 31 -11.87 -0.54 -3.00
C ALA A 31 -10.99 0.54 -2.37
N ALA A 32 -9.66 0.40 -2.46
CA ALA A 32 -8.72 1.39 -1.97
C ALA A 32 -8.83 2.73 -2.72
N HIS A 33 -9.07 2.71 -4.03
CA HIS A 33 -9.32 3.92 -4.82
C HIS A 33 -10.68 4.57 -4.50
N ALA A 34 -11.72 3.78 -4.21
CA ALA A 34 -13.00 4.32 -3.78
C ALA A 34 -12.90 5.02 -2.41
N ALA A 35 -12.07 4.49 -1.51
CA ALA A 35 -11.75 5.07 -0.20
C ALA A 35 -10.56 6.06 -0.27
N ALA A 36 -10.32 6.70 -1.42
CA ALA A 36 -9.12 7.49 -1.69
C ALA A 36 -8.79 8.50 -0.59
N LYS A 37 -7.55 8.46 -0.11
CA LYS A 37 -6.97 9.50 0.75
C LYS A 37 -6.00 10.36 -0.06
N PRO A 38 -6.08 11.70 0.00
CA PRO A 38 -5.16 12.58 -0.74
C PRO A 38 -3.70 12.25 -0.47
N GLY A 39 -2.89 12.19 -1.52
CA GLY A 39 -1.44 11.92 -1.42
C GLY A 39 -1.06 10.45 -1.15
N ARG A 40 -2.02 9.52 -1.06
CA ARG A 40 -1.73 8.09 -0.93
C ARG A 40 -1.44 7.45 -2.28
N LEU A 41 -0.25 6.86 -2.42
CA LEU A 41 0.11 6.04 -3.58
C LEU A 41 -0.33 4.60 -3.34
N THR A 42 -0.88 3.93 -4.35
CA THR A 42 -1.30 2.52 -4.25
C THR A 42 -0.59 1.69 -5.31
N PHE A 43 0.05 0.59 -4.89
CA PHE A 43 0.74 -0.35 -5.76
C PHE A 43 0.18 -1.75 -5.59
N ALA A 44 -0.35 -2.33 -6.67
CA ALA A 44 -0.73 -3.73 -6.71
C ALA A 44 0.43 -4.54 -7.30
N ILE A 45 0.99 -5.44 -6.50
CA ILE A 45 2.16 -6.24 -6.87
C ILE A 45 1.79 -7.74 -6.74
N PRO A 46 1.70 -8.50 -7.85
CA PRO A 46 1.33 -9.91 -7.82
C PRO A 46 2.22 -10.73 -6.90
N ALA A 47 1.66 -11.73 -6.20
CA ALA A 47 2.38 -12.55 -5.22
C ALA A 47 3.67 -13.19 -5.77
N GLU A 48 3.71 -13.46 -7.07
CA GLU A 48 4.80 -14.09 -7.81
C GLU A 48 5.95 -13.11 -8.13
N ALA A 49 5.75 -11.80 -7.92
CA ALA A 49 6.82 -10.83 -8.08
C ALA A 49 7.84 -10.98 -6.95
N ASP A 50 9.04 -11.41 -7.32
CA ASP A 50 10.19 -11.62 -6.44
C ASP A 50 11.21 -10.48 -6.55
N ASN A 51 12.28 -10.55 -5.73
CA ASN A 51 13.40 -9.61 -5.72
C ASN A 51 12.97 -8.14 -5.52
N LEU A 52 11.91 -7.93 -4.73
CA LEU A 52 11.42 -6.60 -4.43
C LEU A 52 12.44 -5.81 -3.58
N PRO A 53 12.77 -4.56 -3.93
CA PRO A 53 13.79 -3.80 -3.24
C PRO A 53 13.29 -3.20 -1.91
N GLY A 54 14.23 -2.95 -0.98
CA GLY A 54 14.01 -2.15 0.22
C GLY A 54 12.87 -2.66 1.10
N VAL A 55 11.94 -1.78 1.48
CA VAL A 55 10.82 -2.12 2.38
C VAL A 55 9.85 -3.13 1.76
N LEU A 56 9.76 -3.19 0.41
CA LEU A 56 8.88 -4.10 -0.30
C LEU A 56 9.28 -5.56 -0.13
N ALA A 57 10.56 -5.84 0.15
CA ALA A 57 11.04 -7.19 0.47
C ALA A 57 10.34 -7.79 1.71
N HIS A 58 9.83 -6.94 2.60
CA HIS A 58 9.15 -7.34 3.84
C HIS A 58 7.62 -7.43 3.68
N CYS A 59 7.09 -7.01 2.52
CA CYS A 59 5.66 -7.10 2.18
C CYS A 59 5.33 -8.48 1.62
N ALA A 60 5.40 -9.50 2.48
CA ALA A 60 5.14 -10.88 2.07
C ALA A 60 3.67 -11.05 1.62
N PRO A 61 3.40 -11.76 0.51
CA PRO A 61 2.04 -12.12 0.15
C PRO A 61 1.41 -13.01 1.24
N ARG A 62 0.11 -12.83 1.49
CA ARG A 62 -0.65 -13.62 2.46
C ARG A 62 -2.05 -13.88 1.92
N GLY A 63 -2.40 -15.16 1.76
CA GLY A 63 -3.70 -15.54 1.22
C GLY A 63 -3.95 -14.95 -0.18
N PRO A 64 -5.22 -14.71 -0.56
CA PRO A 64 -5.57 -14.15 -1.87
C PRO A 64 -5.20 -12.67 -2.00
N ALA A 65 -5.26 -11.90 -0.91
CA ALA A 65 -4.78 -10.52 -0.88
C ALA A 65 -4.41 -10.07 0.53
N VAL A 66 -3.41 -9.19 0.60
CA VAL A 66 -2.98 -8.50 1.82
C VAL A 66 -2.49 -7.10 1.45
N ALA A 67 -2.74 -6.13 2.33
CA ALA A 67 -2.26 -4.77 2.20
C ALA A 67 -1.25 -4.40 3.29
N TYR A 68 -0.31 -3.54 2.94
CA TYR A 68 0.67 -2.95 3.83
C TYR A 68 0.64 -1.44 3.66
N LEU A 69 0.38 -0.71 4.74
CA LEU A 69 0.48 0.75 4.74
C LEU A 69 1.89 1.14 5.15
N CYS A 70 2.61 1.77 4.23
CA CYS A 70 4.00 2.15 4.39
C CYS A 70 4.16 3.67 4.47
N GLN A 71 4.98 4.14 5.39
CA GLN A 71 5.29 5.55 5.61
C GLN A 71 6.70 5.69 6.18
N GLY A 72 7.47 6.66 5.68
CA GLY A 72 8.81 6.96 6.18
C GLY A 72 9.81 5.78 6.09
N GLY A 73 9.64 4.87 5.12
CA GLY A 73 10.52 3.71 4.93
C GLY A 73 10.18 2.48 5.77
N SER A 74 9.08 2.50 6.52
CA SER A 74 8.56 1.35 7.26
C SER A 74 7.15 0.99 6.79
N CYS A 75 6.74 -0.26 6.97
CA CYS A 75 5.37 -0.71 6.73
C CYS A 75 4.75 -1.21 8.03
N GLY A 76 3.46 -0.93 8.20
CA GLY A 76 2.67 -1.41 9.33
C GLY A 76 2.34 -2.90 9.26
N ALA A 77 1.51 -3.35 10.19
CA ALA A 77 1.00 -4.71 10.23
C ALA A 77 0.21 -5.05 8.94
N PRO A 78 0.22 -6.33 8.51
CA PRO A 78 -0.54 -6.78 7.35
C PRO A 78 -2.05 -6.63 7.58
N ILE A 79 -2.71 -5.95 6.66
CA ILE A 79 -4.16 -5.83 6.60
C ILE A 79 -4.67 -6.93 5.70
N THR A 80 -5.37 -7.90 6.29
CA THR A 80 -5.86 -9.11 5.60
C THR A 80 -7.38 -9.11 5.37
N ASP A 81 -8.03 -7.99 5.71
CA ASP A 81 -9.45 -7.78 5.59
C ASP A 81 -9.74 -6.50 4.79
N LEU A 82 -10.75 -6.56 3.91
CA LEU A 82 -11.06 -5.47 3.00
C LEU A 82 -11.75 -4.29 3.71
N ASP A 83 -12.57 -4.56 4.73
CA ASP A 83 -13.21 -3.49 5.50
C ASP A 83 -12.15 -2.73 6.30
N ALA A 84 -11.20 -3.44 6.90
CA ALA A 84 -10.04 -2.84 7.56
C ALA A 84 -9.19 -2.00 6.60
N LEU A 85 -9.03 -2.42 5.34
CA LEU A 85 -8.32 -1.65 4.32
C LEU A 85 -9.00 -0.32 4.02
N THR A 86 -10.31 -0.33 3.83
CA THR A 86 -11.06 0.88 3.46
C THR A 86 -11.16 1.89 4.62
N ALA A 87 -11.03 1.43 5.86
CA ALA A 87 -10.95 2.29 7.05
C ALA A 87 -9.55 2.92 7.27
N ALA A 88 -8.48 2.22 6.85
CA ALA A 88 -7.08 2.62 7.04
C ALA A 88 -6.67 3.85 6.22
#